data_AF-A0A0F9ALA4-F1
#
_entry.id   AF-A0A0F9ALA4-F1
#
_cell.length_a   1.000
_cell.length_b   1.000
_cell.length_c   1.000
_cell.angle_alpha   90.00
_cell.angle_beta   90.00
_cell.angle_gamma   90.00
#
_symmetry.space_group_name_H-M   'P 1'
#
loop_
_entity.id
_entity.type
_entity.pdbx_description
1 polymer ?
#
loop_
_entity_poly.entity_id
_entity_poly.type
_entity_poly.pdbx_seq_one_letter_code
_entity_poly.pdbx_strand_id
1 'polypeptide(L)'
;MLGEYHLETLLKNAFNPTQYQMQYRFKDGQTVDAVLFMGDKIIPIDSKFSLENYNRIVEEKDENIRAQYEKAFQQDLKNRIDETAKYIRPEEGTMEFAFMFIPAEGIFYDLLINKIGAIKSNTRDLID
;
A
#
# COMPACT_ATOMS: atom_id res chain seq x y z
N MET A 1 -3.71 11.36 8.17
CA MET A 1 -3.24 12.77 8.19
C MET A 1 -2.09 13.02 7.20
N LEU A 2 -0.83 12.62 7.45
CA LEU A 2 0.27 12.88 6.49
C LEU A 2 0.10 12.12 5.17
N GLY A 3 -0.20 10.82 5.21
CA GLY A 3 -0.40 10.00 4.00
C GLY A 3 -1.52 10.51 3.08
N GLU A 4 -2.67 10.83 3.65
CA GLU A 4 -3.81 11.43 2.93
C GLU A 4 -3.45 12.76 2.26
N TYR A 5 -2.68 13.62 2.94
CA TYR A 5 -2.21 14.89 2.38
C TYR A 5 -1.26 14.69 1.18
N HIS A 6 -0.34 13.73 1.29
CA HIS A 6 0.54 13.36 0.18
C HIS A 6 -0.25 12.79 -1.00
N LEU A 7 -1.23 11.92 -0.72
CA LEU A 7 -2.13 11.37 -1.73
C LEU A 7 -2.92 12.49 -2.42
N GLU A 8 -3.54 13.37 -1.64
CA GLU A 8 -4.32 14.50 -2.17
C GLU A 8 -3.47 15.40 -3.05
N THR A 9 -2.24 15.72 -2.63
CA THR A 9 -1.31 16.53 -3.41
C THR A 9 -0.93 15.84 -4.73
N LEU A 10 -0.66 14.52 -4.69
CA LEU A 10 -0.36 13.74 -5.88
C LEU A 10 -1.54 13.74 -6.85
N LEU A 11 -2.76 13.48 -6.36
CA LEU A 11 -3.96 13.44 -7.18
C LEU A 11 -4.27 14.80 -7.80
N LYS A 12 -4.12 15.90 -7.03
CA LYS A 12 -4.27 17.27 -7.53
C LYS A 12 -3.32 17.61 -8.67
N ASN A 13 -2.09 17.10 -8.62
CA ASN A 13 -1.07 17.38 -9.64
C ASN A 13 -1.20 16.49 -10.88
N ALA A 14 -1.72 15.27 -10.72
CA ALA A 14 -1.80 14.28 -11.80
C ALA A 14 -3.14 14.25 -12.54
N PHE A 15 -4.24 14.67 -11.92
CA PHE A 15 -5.59 14.50 -12.44
C PHE A 15 -6.43 15.78 -12.34
N ASN A 16 -7.43 15.91 -13.22
CA ASN A 16 -8.42 16.97 -13.08
C ASN A 16 -9.32 16.72 -11.87
N PRO A 17 -9.88 17.77 -11.22
CA PRO A 17 -10.75 17.63 -10.05
C PRO A 17 -12.00 16.75 -10.25
N THR A 18 -12.42 16.52 -11.49
CA THR A 18 -13.56 15.64 -11.82
C THR A 18 -13.18 14.17 -11.95
N GLN A 19 -11.88 13.85 -12.04
CA GLN A 19 -11.37 12.50 -12.24
C GLN A 19 -11.07 11.77 -10.93
N TYR A 20 -11.16 12.46 -9.79
CA TYR A 20 -10.95 11.86 -8.49
C TYR A 20 -11.83 12.52 -7.43
N GLN A 21 -12.02 11.83 -6.30
CA GLN A 21 -12.70 12.38 -5.14
C GLN A 21 -12.01 11.87 -3.87
N MET A 22 -11.73 12.80 -2.95
CA MET A 22 -11.25 12.47 -1.61
C MET A 22 -12.42 12.06 -0.71
N GLN A 23 -12.15 11.19 0.26
CA GLN A 23 -13.09 10.77 1.30
C GLN A 23 -14.41 10.25 0.71
N TYR A 24 -14.30 9.31 -0.23
CA TYR A 24 -15.45 8.73 -0.91
C TYR A 24 -16.18 7.75 -0.01
N ARG A 25 -17.47 7.98 0.23
CA ARG A 25 -18.31 7.16 1.09
C ARG A 25 -19.13 6.17 0.25
N PHE A 26 -18.99 4.88 0.56
CA PHE A 26 -19.80 3.80 0.01
C PHE A 26 -21.18 3.72 0.69
N LYS A 27 -22.10 2.96 0.09
CA LYS A 27 -23.49 2.82 0.56
C LYS A 27 -23.62 2.26 1.97
N ASP A 28 -22.68 1.42 2.40
CA ASP A 28 -22.63 0.84 3.74
C ASP A 28 -22.07 1.80 4.80
N GLY A 29 -21.69 3.02 4.40
CA GLY A 29 -21.15 4.04 5.27
C GLY A 29 -19.62 3.99 5.43
N GLN A 30 -18.92 2.98 4.90
CA GLN A 30 -17.46 2.98 4.89
C GLN A 30 -16.92 4.08 3.96
N THR A 31 -15.78 4.67 4.33
CA THR A 31 -15.15 5.75 3.57
C THR A 31 -13.73 5.36 3.22
N VAL A 32 -13.40 5.43 1.93
CA VAL A 32 -12.04 5.26 1.42
C VAL A 32 -11.39 6.63 1.23
N ASP A 33 -10.07 6.70 1.40
CA ASP A 33 -9.34 7.97 1.38
C ASP A 33 -9.47 8.74 0.06
N ALA A 34 -9.43 8.02 -1.07
CA ALA A 34 -9.76 8.59 -2.36
C ALA A 34 -10.32 7.55 -3.33
N VAL A 35 -10.93 8.03 -4.41
CA VAL A 35 -11.27 7.23 -5.59
C VAL A 35 -10.81 7.94 -6.85
N LEU A 36 -10.46 7.17 -7.88
CA LEU A 36 -10.35 7.63 -9.26
C LEU A 36 -11.58 7.21 -10.05
N PHE A 37 -12.07 8.08 -10.91
CA PHE A 37 -13.13 7.79 -11.86
C PHE A 37 -12.54 7.47 -13.24
N MET A 38 -12.83 6.27 -13.74
CA MET A 38 -12.40 5.80 -15.06
C MET A 38 -13.64 5.38 -15.85
N GLY A 39 -14.23 6.33 -16.58
CA GLY A 39 -15.52 6.11 -17.23
C GLY A 39 -16.62 5.90 -16.19
N ASP A 40 -17.30 4.76 -16.26
CA ASP A 40 -18.33 4.32 -15.30
C ASP A 40 -17.75 3.56 -14.09
N LYS A 41 -16.43 3.39 -14.03
CA LYS A 41 -15.75 2.61 -13.00
C LYS A 41 -15.03 3.46 -11.97
N ILE A 42 -14.97 2.91 -10.76
CA ILE A 42 -14.33 3.53 -9.60
C ILE A 42 -13.09 2.71 -9.23
N ILE A 43 -11.95 3.35 -9.05
CA ILE A 43 -10.74 2.71 -8.52
C ILE A 43 -10.49 3.28 -7.12
N PRO A 44 -10.72 2.50 -6.04
CA PRO A 44 -10.46 2.93 -4.68
C PRO A 44 -8.95 3.08 -4.42
N ILE A 45 -8.59 4.09 -3.63
CA ILE A 45 -7.21 4.34 -3.17
C ILE A 45 -7.22 4.59 -1.66
N ASP A 46 -6.55 3.73 -0.91
CA ASP A 46 -6.47 3.78 0.55
C ASP A 46 -5.03 4.15 0.95
N SER A 47 -4.84 5.27 1.65
CA SER A 47 -3.54 5.78 2.10
C SER A 47 -3.18 5.23 3.47
N LYS A 48 -2.96 3.93 3.55
CA LYS A 48 -2.62 3.24 4.79
C LYS A 48 -1.19 2.74 4.79
N PHE A 49 -0.28 3.51 5.38
CA PHE A 49 0.93 2.94 5.94
C PHE A 49 1.66 3.90 6.88
N SER A 50 1.97 3.45 8.10
CA SER A 50 2.98 4.07 8.96
C SER A 50 4.26 3.26 8.83
N LEU A 51 5.36 3.91 8.46
CA LEU A 51 6.67 3.27 8.26
C LEU A 51 7.39 2.98 9.58
N GLU A 52 6.72 3.09 10.73
CA GLU A 52 7.35 2.97 12.04
C GLU A 52 8.03 1.60 12.24
N ASN A 53 7.34 0.50 11.90
CA ASN A 53 7.93 -0.84 12.01
C ASN A 53 9.03 -1.08 10.98
N TYR A 54 9.00 -0.40 9.83
CA TYR A 54 10.11 -0.42 8.88
C TYR A 54 11.34 0.29 9.43
N ASN A 55 11.18 1.48 9.99
CA ASN A 55 12.29 2.24 10.57
C ASN A 55 12.97 1.43 11.68
N ARG A 56 12.20 0.71 12.49
CA ARG A 56 12.73 -0.23 13.50
C ARG A 56 13.58 -1.35 12.88
N ILE A 57 13.21 -1.88 11.71
CA ILE A 57 14.02 -2.88 11.00
C ILE A 57 15.35 -2.28 10.53
N VAL A 58 15.32 -1.06 9.98
CA VAL A 58 16.51 -0.38 9.43
C VAL A 58 17.51 0.00 10.53
N GLU A 59 17.01 0.43 11.68
CA GLU A 59 17.85 0.87 12.81
C GLU A 59 18.36 -0.30 13.67
N GLU A 60 17.75 -1.48 13.57
CA GLU A 60 18.09 -2.65 14.38
C GLU A 60 19.38 -3.32 13.90
N LYS A 61 20.28 -3.59 14.85
CA LYS A 61 21.60 -4.18 14.62
C LYS A 61 21.65 -5.65 15.02
N ASP A 62 20.77 -6.09 15.92
CA ASP A 62 20.65 -7.50 16.29
C ASP A 62 19.83 -8.25 15.23
N GLU A 63 20.45 -9.22 14.56
CA GLU A 63 19.81 -9.99 13.50
C GLU A 63 18.58 -10.79 13.97
N ASN A 64 18.57 -11.27 15.22
CA ASN A 64 17.44 -12.03 15.76
C ASN A 64 16.26 -11.12 16.08
N ILE A 65 16.52 -9.90 16.57
CA ILE A 65 15.48 -8.89 16.82
C ILE A 65 14.95 -8.36 15.47
N ARG A 66 15.85 -8.10 14.51
CA ARG A 66 15.48 -7.66 13.16
C ARG A 66 14.54 -8.65 12.48
N ALA A 67 14.83 -9.95 12.56
CA ALA A 67 13.97 -10.99 12.00
C ALA A 67 12.55 -11.01 12.64
N GLN A 68 12.41 -10.62 13.91
CA GLN A 68 11.11 -10.49 14.56
C GLN A 68 10.35 -9.26 14.05
N TYR A 69 11.02 -8.12 13.90
CA TYR A 69 10.42 -6.92 13.31
C TYR A 69 10.02 -7.13 11.85
N GLU A 70 10.82 -7.86 11.06
CA GLU A 70 10.47 -8.23 9.68
C GLU A 70 9.18 -9.05 9.62
N LYS A 71 8.99 -10.03 10.53
CA LYS A 71 7.75 -10.81 10.61
C LYS A 71 6.55 -9.93 11.01
N ALA A 72 6.73 -9.05 11.99
CA ALA A 72 5.68 -8.13 12.42
C ALA A 72 5.27 -7.19 11.28
N PHE A 73 6.25 -6.61 10.59
CA PHE A 73 6.05 -5.76 9.42
C PHE A 73 5.27 -6.46 8.30
N GLN A 74 5.62 -7.72 7.99
CA GLN A 74 4.90 -8.51 7.00
C GLN A 74 3.44 -8.76 7.39
N GLN A 75 3.19 -9.04 8.67
CA GLN A 75 1.83 -9.25 9.16
C GLN A 75 1.01 -7.96 9.11
N ASP A 76 1.61 -6.83 9.49
CA ASP A 76 0.97 -5.52 9.38
C ASP A 76 0.61 -5.20 7.93
N LEU A 77 1.53 -5.45 6.99
CA LEU A 77 1.28 -5.24 5.57
C LEU A 77 0.11 -6.09 5.06
N LYS A 78 0.03 -7.37 5.44
CA LYS A 78 -1.11 -8.24 5.10
C LYS A 78 -2.42 -7.68 5.65
N ASN A 79 -2.43 -7.27 6.92
CA ASN A 79 -3.61 -6.69 7.54
C ASN A 79 -4.06 -5.40 6.81
N ARG A 80 -3.11 -4.58 6.33
CA ARG A 80 -3.43 -3.38 5.53
C ARG A 80 -4.03 -3.75 4.18
N ILE A 81 -3.47 -4.75 3.48
CA ILE A 81 -4.02 -5.25 2.22
C ILE A 81 -5.47 -5.73 2.42
N ASP A 82 -5.72 -6.52 3.46
CA ASP A 82 -7.06 -7.03 3.78
C ASP A 82 -8.04 -5.90 4.12
N GLU A 83 -7.58 -4.83 4.76
CA GLU A 83 -8.39 -3.64 5.00
C GLU A 83 -8.70 -2.88 3.71
N THR A 84 -7.72 -2.67 2.83
CA THR A 84 -7.92 -1.98 1.55
C THR A 84 -8.81 -2.79 0.61
N ALA A 85 -8.73 -4.12 0.66
CA ALA A 85 -9.57 -5.02 -0.14
C ALA A 85 -11.08 -4.85 0.15
N LYS A 86 -11.46 -4.34 1.33
CA LYS A 86 -12.87 -4.05 1.69
C LYS A 86 -13.51 -2.96 0.82
N TYR A 87 -12.72 -2.19 0.08
CA TYR A 87 -13.22 -1.18 -0.84
C TYR A 87 -13.44 -1.71 -2.26
N ILE A 88 -13.05 -2.96 -2.54
CA ILE A 88 -13.35 -3.64 -3.80
C ILE A 88 -14.82 -4.10 -3.74
N ARG A 89 -15.68 -3.34 -4.42
CA ARG A 89 -17.15 -3.40 -4.40
C ARG A 89 -17.71 -3.30 -5.82
N PRO A 90 -17.65 -4.36 -6.63
CA PRO A 90 -18.13 -4.29 -8.02
C PRO A 90 -19.61 -3.89 -8.14
N GLU A 91 -20.43 -4.25 -7.15
CA GLU A 91 -21.84 -3.87 -7.01
C GLU A 91 -22.08 -2.36 -6.78
N GLU A 92 -21.04 -1.65 -6.35
CA GLU A 92 -21.02 -0.20 -6.22
C GLU A 92 -20.24 0.49 -7.37
N GLY A 93 -19.86 -0.27 -8.41
CA GLY A 93 -19.21 0.26 -9.61
C GLY A 93 -17.68 0.31 -9.54
N THR A 94 -17.07 -0.26 -8.51
CA THR A 94 -15.60 -0.32 -8.45
C THR A 94 -15.02 -1.37 -9.42
N MET A 95 -13.74 -1.23 -9.73
CA MET A 95 -12.95 -2.29 -10.36
C MET A 95 -12.74 -3.45 -9.38
N GLU A 96 -12.33 -4.62 -9.89
CA GLU A 96 -11.96 -5.79 -9.08
C GLU A 96 -10.61 -5.67 -8.36
N PHE A 97 -10.11 -4.44 -8.21
CA PHE A 97 -8.88 -4.12 -7.49
C PHE A 97 -8.98 -2.73 -6.85
N ALA A 98 -8.15 -2.51 -5.84
CA ALA A 98 -7.94 -1.22 -5.19
C ALA A 98 -6.44 -0.94 -5.07
N PHE A 99 -6.07 0.33 -4.98
CA PHE A 99 -4.69 0.73 -4.71
C PHE A 99 -4.50 1.04 -3.23
N MET A 100 -3.40 0.55 -2.68
CA MET A 100 -2.88 1.00 -1.40
C MET A 100 -1.77 2.01 -1.66
N PHE A 101 -1.96 3.24 -1.20
CA PHE A 101 -0.98 4.32 -1.37
C PHE A 101 0.02 4.30 -0.21
N ILE A 102 1.31 4.16 -0.53
CA ILE A 102 2.42 4.18 0.43
C ILE A 102 3.27 5.42 0.13
N PRO A 103 3.27 6.45 1.00
CA PRO A 103 4.08 7.64 0.81
C PRO A 103 5.54 7.35 1.17
N ALA A 104 6.35 6.88 0.21
CA ALA A 104 7.77 6.66 0.47
C ALA A 104 8.64 6.80 -0.78
N GLU A 105 9.25 7.98 -0.98
CA GLU A 105 10.26 8.18 -2.03
C GLU A 105 11.54 7.34 -1.80
N GLY A 106 11.81 6.86 -0.57
CA GLY A 106 13.00 6.05 -0.25
C GLY A 106 12.77 4.55 -0.01
N ILE A 107 11.55 4.12 0.32
CA ILE A 107 11.26 2.75 0.83
C ILE A 107 10.62 1.86 -0.24
N PHE A 108 10.07 2.48 -1.30
CA PHE A 108 9.54 1.78 -2.47
C PHE A 108 10.58 0.83 -3.10
N TYR A 109 11.85 1.26 -3.13
CA TYR A 109 12.95 0.43 -3.64
C TYR A 109 13.20 -0.80 -2.77
N ASP A 110 13.26 -0.67 -1.46
CA ASP A 110 13.47 -1.83 -0.59
C ASP A 110 12.26 -2.76 -0.54
N LEU A 111 11.02 -2.27 -0.66
CA LEU A 111 9.82 -3.12 -0.71
C LEU A 111 9.67 -3.89 -2.04
N LEU A 112 10.10 -3.31 -3.15
CA LEU A 112 10.10 -3.98 -4.46
C LEU A 112 11.30 -4.89 -4.67
N ILE A 113 12.48 -4.49 -4.19
CA ILE A 113 13.74 -5.22 -4.35
C ILE A 113 13.83 -6.33 -3.30
N ASN A 114 13.48 -6.05 -2.04
CA ASN A 114 13.32 -7.09 -1.03
C ASN A 114 11.90 -7.64 -1.14
N LYS A 115 11.76 -8.58 -2.06
CA LYS A 115 11.03 -9.81 -1.76
C LYS A 115 11.21 -10.11 -0.27
N ILE A 116 10.14 -9.99 0.48
CA ILE A 116 9.97 -10.67 1.76
C ILE A 116 10.53 -12.09 1.60
N GLY A 117 11.77 -12.31 2.06
CA GLY A 117 12.46 -13.60 2.15
C GLY A 117 12.67 -14.46 0.89
N ALA A 118 12.43 -14.00 -0.34
CA ALA A 118 12.64 -14.84 -1.53
C ALA A 118 13.84 -14.37 -2.37
N ILE A 119 14.75 -15.31 -2.65
CA ILE A 119 16.03 -15.18 -3.36
C ILE A 119 17.23 -14.76 -2.47
N LYS A 120 17.45 -15.52 -1.39
CA LYS A 120 18.80 -15.96 -0.99
C LYS A 120 18.94 -17.49 -1.10
N SER A 121 18.26 -18.09 -2.07
CA SER A 121 18.41 -19.52 -2.39
C SER A 121 18.55 -19.68 -3.91
N ASN A 122 19.71 -20.21 -4.29
CA ASN A 122 19.97 -20.95 -5.53
C ASN A 122 20.16 -20.17 -6.84
N THR A 123 21.15 -19.27 -6.88
CA THR A 123 21.83 -18.94 -8.17
C THR A 123 23.20 -19.62 -8.32
N ARG A 124 23.65 -20.39 -7.32
CA ARG A 124 24.94 -21.11 -7.37
C ARG A 124 24.85 -22.60 -7.73
N ASP A 125 23.65 -23.17 -7.78
CA ASP A 125 23.44 -24.62 -8.09
C ASP A 125 22.92 -24.87 -9.52
N LEU A 126 23.03 -23.88 -10.41
CA LEU A 126 22.68 -24.04 -11.85
C LEU A 126 23.89 -23.85 -12.78
N ILE A 127 25.09 -23.79 -12.20
CA ILE A 127 26.36 -23.78 -12.94
C ILE A 127 27.26 -24.81 -12.27
N ASP A 128 26.82 -26.07 -12.33
CA ASP A 128 27.63 -27.30 -12.40
C ASP A 128 26.73 -28.41 -13.00
#